data_AF-A0A0G1ZMA9-F1
#
_entry.id   AF-A0A0G1ZMA9-F1
#
_cell.length_a   1.000
_cell.length_b   1.000
_cell.length_c   1.000
_cell.angle_alpha   90.00
_cell.angle_beta   90.00
_cell.angle_gamma   90.00
#
_symmetry.space_group_name_H-M   'P 1'
#
loop_
_entity.id
_entity.type
_entity.pdbx_description
1 polymer ?
#
loop_
_entity_poly.entity_id
_entity_poly.type
_entity_poly.pdbx_seq_one_letter_code
_entity_poly.pdbx_strand_id
1 'polypeptide(L)'
;MKNTLTAVAVVILVLVAGYFIVKDTSTDSGPETDQSPMKGEVVVSFTDETAAIQNVTEVKMQVESVSLYSNTKGWVEVGSKNVEYRLLELKAKRESRVYATAKVAADTYTRAKIVVKDVTVETKNAGKKTATMPRRDIELVHKTVVKENATASVHIDVLADQSLHATSKGEYIFTPVIKTESRSNASVTVSSNDTVTIASGTVEDMTTLGMDIDGSVKVGFKIDADIKLDISGDTILFPGRTDGAATSSTIIKGVLDSSIDVKIDGAVEEAVDGIIKY
;
A
#
# COMPACT_ATOMS: atom_id res chain seq x y z
N MET A 1 -79.26 -21.38 4.05
CA MET A 1 -78.10 -20.72 4.71
C MET A 1 -76.79 -20.87 3.91
N LYS A 2 -76.81 -20.70 2.57
CA LYS A 2 -75.59 -20.77 1.73
C LYS A 2 -75.24 -19.42 1.07
N ASN A 3 -76.09 -18.41 1.20
CA ASN A 3 -75.96 -17.15 0.47
C ASN A 3 -75.32 -16.03 1.33
N THR A 4 -75.22 -16.23 2.65
CA THR A 4 -74.58 -15.29 3.58
C THR A 4 -73.06 -15.46 3.66
N LEU A 5 -72.53 -16.68 3.41
CA LEU A 5 -71.08 -16.92 3.45
C LEU A 5 -70.35 -16.28 2.26
N THR A 6 -70.99 -16.26 1.08
CA THR A 6 -70.40 -15.70 -0.15
C THR A 6 -70.34 -14.17 -0.12
N ALA A 7 -71.29 -13.51 0.54
CA ALA A 7 -71.31 -12.05 0.67
C ALA A 7 -70.18 -11.53 1.58
N VAL A 8 -69.83 -12.26 2.65
CA VAL A 8 -68.76 -11.86 3.57
C VAL A 8 -67.37 -12.01 2.94
N ALA A 9 -67.15 -13.04 2.12
CA ALA A 9 -65.87 -13.26 1.44
C ALA A 9 -65.54 -12.15 0.42
N VAL A 10 -66.54 -11.62 -0.29
CA VAL A 10 -66.33 -10.54 -1.28
C VAL A 10 -65.99 -9.20 -0.61
N VAL A 11 -66.60 -8.90 0.54
CA VAL A 11 -66.30 -7.65 1.29
C VAL A 11 -64.88 -7.67 1.86
N ILE A 12 -64.40 -8.81 2.36
CA ILE A 12 -63.02 -8.94 2.86
C ILE A 12 -62.00 -8.78 1.73
N LEU A 13 -62.28 -9.32 0.54
CA LEU A 13 -61.36 -9.24 -0.61
C LEU A 13 -61.25 -7.80 -1.15
N VAL A 14 -62.34 -7.02 -1.13
CA VAL A 14 -62.33 -5.60 -1.51
C VAL A 14 -61.57 -4.74 -0.47
N LEU A 15 -61.67 -5.07 0.82
CA LEU A 15 -60.93 -4.36 1.87
C LEU A 15 -59.42 -4.64 1.85
N VAL A 16 -59.01 -5.88 1.54
CA VAL A 16 -57.59 -6.24 1.40
C VAL A 16 -56.98 -5.61 0.14
N ALA A 17 -57.71 -5.59 -0.98
CA ALA A 17 -57.27 -4.92 -2.20
C ALA A 17 -57.18 -3.38 -2.02
N GLY A 18 -58.12 -2.78 -1.29
CA GLY A 18 -58.08 -1.36 -0.96
C GLY A 18 -56.92 -0.97 -0.05
N TYR A 19 -56.54 -1.83 0.90
CA TYR A 19 -55.41 -1.59 1.80
C TYR A 19 -54.06 -1.60 1.06
N PHE A 20 -53.90 -2.41 0.01
CA PHE A 20 -52.66 -2.45 -0.76
C PHE A 20 -52.45 -1.22 -1.66
N ILE A 21 -53.52 -0.55 -2.11
CA ILE A 21 -53.41 0.60 -3.03
C ILE A 21 -53.02 1.90 -2.29
N VAL A 22 -53.30 2.01 -0.98
CA VAL A 22 -53.08 3.26 -0.22
C VAL A 22 -51.65 3.37 0.35
N LYS A 23 -50.84 2.31 0.34
CA LYS A 23 -49.49 2.33 0.93
C LYS A 23 -48.41 2.98 0.04
N ASP A 24 -48.73 3.33 -1.21
CA ASP A 24 -47.80 3.95 -2.17
C ASP A 24 -48.03 5.46 -2.35
N THR A 25 -48.59 6.15 -1.35
CA THR A 25 -48.73 7.63 -1.41
C THR A 25 -47.58 8.35 -0.71
N SER A 26 -46.72 8.92 -1.56
CA SER A 26 -46.07 10.23 -1.38
C SER A 26 -44.95 10.31 -0.33
N THR A 27 -43.81 9.67 -0.64
CA THR A 27 -42.53 10.27 -0.25
C THR A 27 -42.21 11.34 -1.28
N ASP A 28 -42.34 12.59 -0.85
CA ASP A 28 -41.99 13.82 -1.58
C ASP A 28 -40.57 13.69 -2.13
N SER A 29 -40.50 13.27 -3.41
CA SER A 29 -39.27 13.19 -4.17
C SER A 29 -38.98 14.60 -4.65
N GLY A 30 -38.51 15.46 -3.74
CA GLY A 30 -37.83 16.68 -4.13
C GLY A 30 -36.77 16.31 -5.17
N PRO A 31 -36.53 17.14 -6.20
CA PRO A 31 -35.57 16.80 -7.24
C PRO A 31 -34.21 16.58 -6.56
N GLU A 32 -33.85 15.31 -6.36
CA GLU A 32 -32.48 14.93 -6.09
C GLU A 32 -31.73 15.36 -7.34
N THR A 33 -31.13 16.54 -7.26
CA THR A 33 -30.07 16.91 -8.19
C THR A 33 -29.02 15.85 -8.02
N ASP A 34 -29.08 14.86 -8.90
CA ASP A 34 -28.18 13.74 -9.05
C ASP A 34 -26.82 14.31 -9.46
N GLN A 35 -26.13 14.93 -8.49
CA GLN A 35 -24.79 15.43 -8.64
C GLN A 35 -23.89 14.21 -8.64
N SER A 36 -23.85 13.54 -9.80
CA SER A 36 -22.83 12.56 -10.11
C SER A 36 -21.50 13.12 -9.65
N PRO A 37 -20.78 12.44 -8.75
CA PRO A 37 -19.59 13.00 -8.15
C PRO A 37 -18.63 13.37 -9.27
N MET A 38 -18.19 14.64 -9.26
CA MET A 38 -17.20 15.17 -10.19
C MET A 38 -16.00 14.21 -10.21
N LYS A 39 -15.62 13.71 -11.38
CA LYS A 39 -14.54 12.73 -11.52
C LYS A 39 -13.33 13.33 -12.22
N GLY A 40 -12.15 12.87 -11.82
CA GLY A 40 -10.91 13.03 -12.57
C GLY A 40 -10.36 11.66 -12.99
N GLU A 41 -9.25 11.69 -13.70
CA GLU A 41 -8.52 10.49 -14.10
C GLU A 41 -7.24 10.36 -13.28
N VAL A 42 -6.91 9.15 -12.86
CA VAL A 42 -5.63 8.82 -12.22
C VAL A 42 -4.90 7.81 -13.10
N VAL A 43 -3.65 8.09 -13.41
CA VAL A 43 -2.73 7.15 -14.07
C VAL A 43 -1.65 6.73 -13.08
N VAL A 44 -1.54 5.43 -12.82
CA VAL A 44 -0.48 4.84 -11.99
C VAL A 44 0.55 4.18 -12.89
N SER A 45 1.84 4.46 -12.67
CA SER A 45 2.94 3.88 -13.44
C SER A 45 4.08 3.42 -12.54
N PHE A 46 4.81 2.40 -13.00
CA PHE A 46 5.97 1.83 -12.31
C PHE A 46 7.23 1.99 -13.17
N THR A 47 8.37 2.23 -12.51
CA THR A 47 9.71 2.23 -13.10
C THR A 47 10.73 1.68 -12.09
N ASP A 48 11.99 1.67 -12.51
CA ASP A 48 13.15 1.45 -11.65
C ASP A 48 14.31 2.30 -12.20
N GLU A 49 14.92 3.13 -11.37
CA GLU A 49 16.09 3.94 -11.75
C GLU A 49 17.42 3.45 -11.11
N THR A 50 17.45 2.26 -10.52
CA THR A 50 18.49 1.84 -9.56
C THR A 50 19.74 1.13 -10.05
N ALA A 51 20.87 1.26 -9.38
CA ALA A 51 22.13 0.73 -9.91
C ALA A 51 22.06 -0.79 -10.25
N ALA A 52 22.93 -1.23 -11.15
CA ALA A 52 23.00 -2.64 -11.49
C ALA A 52 23.38 -3.47 -10.25
N ILE A 53 22.62 -4.53 -9.98
CA ILE A 53 22.83 -5.41 -8.83
C ILE A 53 23.83 -6.49 -9.22
N GLN A 54 24.88 -6.68 -8.42
CA GLN A 54 25.89 -7.69 -8.69
C GLN A 54 25.27 -9.10 -8.69
N ASN A 55 25.62 -9.92 -9.69
CA ASN A 55 25.18 -11.31 -9.85
C ASN A 55 23.68 -11.55 -10.11
N VAL A 56 22.87 -10.49 -10.17
CA VAL A 56 21.45 -10.54 -10.55
C VAL A 56 21.32 -10.08 -12.00
N THR A 57 20.54 -10.81 -12.79
CA THR A 57 20.24 -10.47 -14.19
C THR A 57 18.87 -9.82 -14.34
N GLU A 58 17.93 -10.13 -13.44
CA GLU A 58 16.60 -9.54 -13.44
C GLU A 58 15.96 -9.58 -12.05
N VAL A 59 15.12 -8.59 -11.74
CA VAL A 59 14.17 -8.62 -10.63
C VAL A 59 12.76 -8.43 -11.19
N LYS A 60 11.92 -9.45 -11.06
CA LYS A 60 10.53 -9.47 -11.53
C LYS A 60 9.60 -9.26 -10.36
N MET A 61 8.80 -8.19 -10.40
CA MET A 61 7.79 -7.90 -9.39
C MET A 61 6.40 -8.04 -10.00
N GLN A 62 5.55 -8.92 -9.48
CA GLN A 62 4.16 -9.03 -9.89
C GLN A 62 3.28 -8.16 -8.99
N VAL A 63 2.69 -7.10 -9.54
CA VAL A 63 1.70 -6.26 -8.84
C VAL A 63 0.30 -6.81 -9.12
N GLU A 64 -0.47 -7.03 -8.07
CA GLU A 64 -1.82 -7.61 -8.11
C GLU A 64 -2.91 -6.53 -8.10
N SER A 65 -2.79 -5.54 -7.21
CA SER A 65 -3.75 -4.44 -7.12
C SER A 65 -3.11 -3.13 -6.65
N VAL A 66 -3.75 -2.02 -7.02
CA VAL A 66 -3.43 -0.68 -6.52
C VAL A 66 -4.71 0.02 -6.10
N SER A 67 -4.69 0.60 -4.89
CA SER A 67 -5.79 1.39 -4.32
C SER A 67 -5.31 2.70 -3.74
N LEU A 68 -6.17 3.72 -3.71
CA LEU A 68 -5.90 5.02 -3.10
C LEU A 68 -6.87 5.28 -1.94
N TYR A 69 -6.39 5.86 -0.86
CA TYR A 69 -7.23 6.21 0.29
C TYR A 69 -7.61 7.69 0.27
N SER A 70 -8.92 7.96 0.30
CA SER A 70 -9.50 9.29 0.54
C SER A 70 -10.15 9.33 1.92
N ASN A 71 -10.07 10.46 2.61
CA ASN A 71 -10.78 10.67 3.88
C ASN A 71 -12.31 10.69 3.71
N THR A 72 -12.81 11.00 2.51
CA THR A 72 -14.25 11.08 2.22
C THR A 72 -14.82 9.80 1.62
N LYS A 73 -13.99 9.01 0.91
CA LYS A 73 -14.41 7.79 0.20
C LYS A 73 -13.85 6.49 0.78
N GLY A 74 -12.85 6.57 1.66
CA GLY A 74 -12.08 5.40 2.10
C GLY A 74 -11.16 4.90 0.99
N TRP A 75 -10.90 3.58 0.97
CA TRP A 75 -10.10 2.95 -0.08
C TRP A 75 -10.88 2.84 -1.38
N VAL A 76 -10.32 3.41 -2.45
CA VAL A 76 -10.82 3.35 -3.83
C VAL A 76 -9.84 2.53 -4.64
N GLU A 77 -10.31 1.45 -5.25
CA GLU A 77 -9.48 0.62 -6.15
C GLU A 77 -9.22 1.37 -7.46
N VAL A 78 -7.94 1.47 -7.86
CA VAL A 78 -7.52 2.04 -9.15
C VAL A 78 -7.38 0.92 -10.19
N GLY A 79 -6.96 -0.27 -9.76
CA GLY A 79 -6.96 -1.44 -10.62
C GLY A 79 -6.66 -2.72 -9.83
N SER A 80 -7.18 -3.83 -10.35
CA SER A 80 -6.95 -5.18 -9.83
C SER A 80 -6.68 -6.12 -11.00
N LYS A 81 -5.40 -6.25 -11.33
CA LYS A 81 -4.87 -7.14 -12.36
C LYS A 81 -3.41 -7.48 -12.04
N ASN A 82 -3.04 -8.72 -12.34
CA ASN A 82 -1.65 -9.17 -12.22
C ASN A 82 -0.81 -8.62 -13.37
N VAL A 83 0.13 -7.73 -13.05
CA VAL A 83 1.10 -7.15 -14.00
C VAL A 83 2.51 -7.45 -13.51
N GLU A 84 3.33 -8.07 -14.35
CA GLU A 84 4.75 -8.29 -14.07
C GLU A 84 5.59 -7.10 -14.54
N TYR A 85 6.41 -6.56 -13.65
CA TYR A 85 7.42 -5.55 -13.95
C TYR A 85 8.81 -6.16 -13.87
N ARG A 86 9.57 -6.04 -14.95
CA ARG A 86 10.97 -6.42 -15.06
C ARG A 86 11.82 -5.21 -14.71
N LEU A 87 12.16 -5.04 -13.44
CA LEU A 87 12.68 -3.78 -12.91
C LEU A 87 14.00 -3.38 -13.57
N LEU A 88 14.93 -4.32 -13.73
CA LEU A 88 16.23 -4.00 -14.35
C LEU A 88 16.09 -3.71 -15.86
N GLU A 89 15.10 -4.30 -16.53
CA GLU A 89 14.76 -3.96 -17.91
C GLU A 89 14.18 -2.54 -18.03
N LEU A 90 13.24 -2.16 -17.14
CA LEU A 90 12.67 -0.81 -17.10
C LEU A 90 13.77 0.23 -16.95
N LYS A 91 14.73 -0.02 -16.04
CA LYS A 91 15.91 0.81 -15.91
C LYS A 91 16.73 0.89 -17.19
N ALA A 92 17.09 -0.27 -17.73
CA ALA A 92 17.99 -0.34 -18.88
C ALA A 92 17.45 0.46 -20.07
N LYS A 93 16.12 0.48 -20.22
CA LYS A 93 15.41 1.25 -21.24
C LYS A 93 15.04 2.67 -20.82
N ARG A 94 15.17 3.00 -19.52
CA ARG A 94 14.68 4.26 -18.92
C ARG A 94 13.20 4.48 -19.20
N GLU A 95 12.42 3.42 -19.01
CA GLU A 95 10.98 3.40 -19.30
C GLU A 95 10.17 3.31 -18.02
N SER A 96 9.01 3.95 -18.03
CA SER A 96 7.96 3.77 -17.03
C SER A 96 6.79 3.05 -17.69
N ARG A 97 6.19 2.07 -17.02
CA ARG A 97 5.06 1.30 -17.56
C ARG A 97 3.78 1.52 -16.77
N VAL A 98 2.66 1.68 -17.47
CA VAL A 98 1.37 1.90 -16.84
C VAL A 98 0.96 0.65 -16.06
N TYR A 99 0.44 0.84 -14.85
CA TYR A 99 -0.32 -0.18 -14.15
C TYR A 99 -1.78 -0.06 -14.53
N ALA A 100 -2.41 1.06 -14.18
CA ALA A 100 -3.83 1.29 -14.42
C ALA A 100 -4.10 2.77 -14.69
N THR A 101 -5.19 2.99 -15.41
CA THR A 101 -5.84 4.28 -15.59
C THR A 101 -7.27 4.14 -15.08
N ALA A 102 -7.68 5.01 -14.15
CA ALA A 102 -9.00 4.92 -13.52
C ALA A 102 -9.66 6.29 -13.39
N LYS A 103 -10.98 6.33 -13.56
CA LYS A 103 -11.79 7.50 -13.24
C LYS A 103 -12.25 7.43 -11.79
N VAL A 104 -11.76 8.33 -10.96
CA VAL A 104 -12.08 8.40 -9.52
C VAL A 104 -12.69 9.75 -9.17
N ALA A 105 -13.30 9.88 -8.01
CA ALA A 105 -13.86 11.16 -7.56
C ALA A 105 -12.75 12.22 -7.45
N ALA A 106 -13.08 13.48 -7.76
CA ALA A 106 -12.20 14.61 -7.48
C ALA A 106 -12.06 14.77 -5.96
N ASP A 107 -10.86 14.51 -5.45
CA ASP A 107 -10.53 14.54 -4.02
C ASP A 107 -9.01 14.56 -3.82
N THR A 108 -8.59 14.72 -2.57
CA THR A 108 -7.22 14.45 -2.12
C THR A 108 -7.12 13.07 -1.51
N TYR A 109 -6.29 12.23 -2.11
CA TYR A 109 -5.94 10.92 -1.61
C TYR A 109 -4.63 11.02 -0.83
N THR A 110 -4.58 10.47 0.37
CA THR A 110 -3.45 10.65 1.31
C THR A 110 -2.58 9.41 1.47
N ARG A 111 -3.03 8.27 0.92
CA ARG A 111 -2.28 7.02 0.91
C ARG A 111 -2.50 6.27 -0.40
N ALA A 112 -1.50 5.48 -0.78
CA ALA A 112 -1.61 4.45 -1.79
C ALA A 112 -1.34 3.08 -1.17
N LYS A 113 -2.00 2.04 -1.66
CA LYS A 113 -1.75 0.65 -1.28
C LYS A 113 -1.43 -0.14 -2.54
N ILE A 114 -0.29 -0.79 -2.55
CA ILE A 114 0.15 -1.68 -3.63
C ILE A 114 0.17 -3.09 -3.06
N VAL A 115 -0.52 -4.02 -3.68
CA VAL A 115 -0.43 -5.44 -3.32
C VAL A 115 0.50 -6.12 -4.30
N VAL A 116 1.63 -6.63 -3.80
CA VAL A 116 2.59 -7.41 -4.57
C VAL A 116 2.28 -8.89 -4.38
N LYS A 117 2.19 -9.62 -5.48
CA LYS A 117 1.91 -11.06 -5.46
C LYS A 117 3.16 -11.87 -5.14
N ASP A 118 4.21 -11.64 -5.91
CA ASP A 118 5.51 -12.26 -5.73
C ASP A 118 6.63 -11.36 -6.28
N VAL A 119 7.85 -11.65 -5.85
CA VAL A 119 9.07 -11.10 -6.41
C VAL A 119 10.00 -12.25 -6.76
N THR A 120 10.42 -12.33 -8.02
CA THR A 120 11.35 -13.37 -8.51
C THR A 120 12.66 -12.72 -8.96
N VAL A 121 13.77 -13.27 -8.49
CA VAL A 121 15.12 -12.85 -8.81
C VAL A 121 15.73 -13.86 -9.78
N GLU A 122 16.19 -13.40 -10.93
CA GLU A 122 16.97 -14.21 -11.86
C GLU A 122 18.46 -13.89 -11.67
N THR A 123 19.27 -14.92 -11.48
CA THR A 123 20.71 -14.78 -11.20
C THR A 123 21.54 -15.39 -12.32
N LYS A 124 22.79 -14.94 -12.46
CA LYS A 124 23.72 -15.45 -13.49
C LYS A 124 24.00 -16.96 -13.34
N ASN A 125 24.03 -17.46 -12.10
CA ASN A 125 24.57 -18.79 -11.78
C ASN A 125 23.56 -19.75 -11.14
N ALA A 126 22.54 -19.25 -10.43
CA ALA A 126 21.61 -20.07 -9.64
C ALA A 126 20.19 -20.12 -10.23
N GLY A 127 19.97 -19.56 -11.42
CA GLY A 127 18.67 -19.50 -12.06
C GLY A 127 17.70 -18.56 -11.35
N LYS A 128 16.41 -18.92 -11.32
CA LYS A 128 15.32 -18.13 -10.74
C LYS A 128 15.08 -18.53 -9.29
N LYS A 129 14.95 -17.54 -8.41
CA LYS A 129 14.57 -17.71 -7.00
C LYS A 129 13.47 -16.73 -6.63
N THR A 130 12.48 -17.17 -5.85
CA THR A 130 11.50 -16.25 -5.25
C THR A 130 12.15 -15.55 -4.06
N ALA A 131 11.98 -14.24 -3.94
CA ALA A 131 12.41 -13.48 -2.79
C ALA A 131 11.33 -13.48 -1.70
N THR A 132 11.74 -13.60 -0.44
CA THR A 132 10.86 -13.47 0.73
C THR A 132 10.60 -11.99 0.98
N MET A 133 9.33 -11.63 1.18
CA MET A 133 8.93 -10.26 1.53
C MET A 133 8.42 -10.21 2.97
N PRO A 134 8.71 -9.14 3.74
CA PRO A 134 8.11 -8.94 5.06
C PRO A 134 6.59 -8.94 5.00
N ARG A 135 6.03 -8.25 3.99
CA ARG A 135 4.60 -8.18 3.67
C ARG A 135 4.37 -7.99 2.19
N ARG A 136 3.19 -8.40 1.74
CA ARG A 136 2.73 -8.25 0.35
C ARG A 136 2.03 -6.91 0.09
N ASP A 137 1.36 -6.35 1.10
CA ASP A 137 0.72 -5.05 1.02
C ASP A 137 1.69 -3.93 1.44
N ILE A 138 1.92 -3.00 0.53
CA ILE A 138 2.79 -1.85 0.72
C ILE A 138 1.90 -0.62 0.83
N GLU A 139 1.72 -0.10 2.04
CA GLU A 139 0.97 1.13 2.29
C GLU A 139 1.92 2.34 2.29
N LEU A 140 1.75 3.21 1.30
CA LEU A 140 2.54 4.41 1.10
C LEU A 140 1.78 5.61 1.64
N VAL A 141 2.38 6.38 2.54
CA VAL A 141 1.87 7.71 2.90
C VAL A 141 2.26 8.65 1.76
N HIS A 142 1.28 9.01 0.94
CA HIS A 142 1.53 9.72 -0.31
C HIS A 142 0.32 10.55 -0.71
N LYS A 143 0.52 11.85 -0.95
CA LYS A 143 -0.57 12.76 -1.35
C LYS A 143 -0.76 12.71 -2.87
N THR A 144 -1.99 12.50 -3.33
CA THR A 144 -2.40 12.62 -4.75
C THR A 144 -3.65 13.49 -4.82
N VAL A 145 -3.60 14.57 -5.60
CA VAL A 145 -4.75 15.47 -5.78
C VAL A 145 -5.39 15.21 -7.14
N VAL A 146 -6.63 14.72 -7.13
CA VAL A 146 -7.44 14.50 -8.31
C VAL A 146 -8.42 15.66 -8.45
N LYS A 147 -8.37 16.37 -9.58
CA LYS A 147 -9.30 17.45 -9.90
C LYS A 147 -10.33 16.99 -10.92
N GLU A 148 -11.48 17.64 -10.93
CA GLU A 148 -12.53 17.37 -11.92
C GLU A 148 -11.99 17.57 -13.34
N ASN A 149 -12.34 16.63 -14.24
CA ASN A 149 -12.01 16.68 -15.67
C ASN A 149 -10.50 16.87 -15.96
N ALA A 150 -9.65 16.49 -15.01
CA ALA A 150 -8.20 16.57 -15.12
C ALA A 150 -7.56 15.21 -14.82
N THR A 151 -6.34 15.03 -15.32
CA THR A 151 -5.53 13.84 -15.05
C THR A 151 -4.55 14.13 -13.91
N ALA A 152 -4.53 13.22 -12.93
CA ALA A 152 -3.49 13.10 -11.94
C ALA A 152 -2.60 11.90 -12.29
N SER A 153 -1.31 11.99 -11.99
CA SER A 153 -0.37 10.87 -12.15
C SER A 153 0.19 10.46 -10.80
N VAL A 154 0.39 9.15 -10.62
CA VAL A 154 1.18 8.57 -9.54
C VAL A 154 2.29 7.75 -10.19
N HIS A 155 3.52 8.18 -9.98
CA HIS A 155 4.71 7.56 -10.51
C HIS A 155 5.46 6.86 -9.39
N ILE A 156 5.72 5.56 -9.55
CA ILE A 156 6.31 4.69 -8.53
C ILE A 156 7.63 4.16 -9.09
N ASP A 157 8.74 4.65 -8.56
CA ASP A 157 10.08 4.15 -8.86
C ASP A 157 10.48 3.18 -7.75
N VAL A 158 10.46 1.89 -8.07
CA VAL A 158 10.90 0.84 -7.14
C VAL A 158 12.40 0.79 -7.20
N LEU A 159 13.05 0.97 -6.06
CA LEU A 159 14.50 0.95 -6.00
C LEU A 159 15.04 -0.47 -5.81
N ALA A 160 15.16 -1.27 -6.88
CA ALA A 160 15.54 -2.68 -6.75
C ALA A 160 16.91 -2.90 -6.08
N ASP A 161 17.91 -2.05 -6.36
CA ASP A 161 19.24 -2.14 -5.74
C ASP A 161 19.26 -1.95 -4.22
N GLN A 162 18.30 -1.19 -3.70
CA GLN A 162 18.10 -0.92 -2.28
C GLN A 162 17.05 -1.83 -1.66
N SER A 163 16.21 -2.46 -2.47
CA SER A 163 15.13 -3.33 -2.00
C SER A 163 15.57 -4.78 -1.84
N LEU A 164 16.60 -5.21 -2.58
CA LEU A 164 16.99 -6.61 -2.66
C LEU A 164 18.22 -6.91 -1.80
N HIS A 165 18.05 -7.85 -0.87
CA HIS A 165 19.10 -8.31 0.05
C HIS A 165 19.35 -9.81 -0.16
N ALA A 166 20.63 -10.18 -0.29
CA ALA A 166 21.03 -11.59 -0.37
C ALA A 166 21.38 -12.12 1.02
N THR A 167 20.88 -13.30 1.38
CA THR A 167 21.26 -13.98 2.63
C THR A 167 22.60 -14.69 2.48
N SER A 168 23.20 -15.10 3.60
CA SER A 168 24.42 -15.92 3.61
C SER A 168 24.25 -17.29 2.95
N LYS A 169 23.01 -17.78 2.86
CA LYS A 169 22.62 -19.04 2.20
C LYS A 169 22.31 -18.85 0.70
N GLY A 170 22.42 -17.61 0.19
CA GLY A 170 22.11 -17.26 -1.20
C GLY A 170 20.61 -17.24 -1.50
N GLU A 171 19.76 -17.08 -0.49
CA GLU A 171 18.35 -16.74 -0.65
C GLU A 171 18.21 -15.22 -0.79
N TYR A 172 17.01 -14.76 -1.15
CA TYR A 172 16.75 -13.35 -1.38
C TYR A 172 15.61 -12.85 -0.49
N ILE A 173 15.80 -11.66 0.07
CA ILE A 173 14.79 -10.90 0.79
C ILE A 173 14.52 -9.63 0.00
N PHE A 174 13.26 -9.29 -0.20
CA PHE A 174 12.85 -8.06 -0.86
C PHE A 174 12.10 -7.17 0.14
N THR A 175 12.77 -6.12 0.61
CA THR A 175 12.23 -5.07 1.48
C THR A 175 12.08 -3.78 0.67
N PRO A 176 10.91 -3.52 0.06
CA PRO A 176 10.75 -2.45 -0.92
C PRO A 176 11.23 -1.09 -0.42
N VAL A 177 12.09 -0.44 -1.20
CA VAL A 177 12.40 0.98 -1.13
C VAL A 177 11.83 1.63 -2.38
N ILE A 178 10.95 2.61 -2.22
CA ILE A 178 10.13 3.16 -3.30
C ILE A 178 10.23 4.68 -3.24
N LYS A 179 10.50 5.30 -4.38
CA LYS A 179 10.24 6.73 -4.59
C LYS A 179 8.87 6.89 -5.24
N THR A 180 8.07 7.79 -4.70
CA THR A 180 6.81 8.21 -5.30
C THR A 180 6.91 9.64 -5.76
N GLU A 181 6.26 9.94 -6.89
CA GLU A 181 5.97 11.30 -7.33
C GLU A 181 4.52 11.35 -7.80
N SER A 182 3.74 12.30 -7.28
CA SER A 182 2.42 12.59 -7.80
C SER A 182 2.35 13.96 -8.42
N ARG A 183 1.53 14.07 -9.47
CA ARG A 183 1.20 15.35 -10.08
C ARG A 183 -0.29 15.50 -10.27
N SER A 184 -0.80 16.71 -10.06
CA SER A 184 -2.14 17.09 -10.49
C SER A 184 -2.06 17.88 -11.80
N ASN A 185 -3.11 17.80 -12.63
CA ASN A 185 -3.16 18.46 -13.95
C ASN A 185 -2.00 18.02 -14.87
N ALA A 186 -1.63 16.74 -14.78
CA ALA A 186 -0.57 16.16 -15.57
C ALA A 186 -1.05 15.92 -17.01
N SER A 187 -0.15 16.09 -17.98
CA SER A 187 -0.33 15.60 -19.34
C SER A 187 0.31 14.23 -19.42
N VAL A 188 -0.52 13.17 -19.47
CA VAL A 188 -0.04 11.80 -19.48
C VAL A 188 -0.31 11.18 -20.84
N THR A 189 0.74 10.65 -21.47
CA THR A 189 0.62 9.85 -22.69
C THR A 189 0.96 8.40 -22.37
N VAL A 190 0.06 7.49 -22.72
CA VAL A 190 0.29 6.04 -22.65
C VAL A 190 0.40 5.52 -24.08
N SER A 191 1.55 4.99 -24.44
CA SER A 191 1.80 4.42 -25.78
C SER A 191 1.24 2.99 -25.90
N SER A 192 1.21 2.46 -27.12
CA SER A 192 0.67 1.11 -27.41
C SER A 192 1.44 -0.05 -26.78
N ASN A 193 2.65 0.19 -26.28
CA ASN A 193 3.48 -0.77 -25.54
C ASN A 193 3.43 -0.57 -24.02
N ASP A 194 2.42 0.16 -23.54
CA ASP A 194 2.17 0.49 -22.14
C ASP A 194 3.23 1.41 -21.50
N THR A 195 4.07 2.07 -22.30
CA THR A 195 5.03 3.05 -21.78
C THR A 195 4.32 4.35 -21.46
N VAL A 196 4.67 4.96 -20.34
CA VAL A 196 4.06 6.21 -19.86
C VAL A 196 5.07 7.33 -19.97
N THR A 197 4.64 8.45 -20.53
CA THR A 197 5.34 9.72 -20.42
C THR A 197 4.45 10.70 -19.67
N ILE A 198 4.97 11.26 -18.58
CA ILE A 198 4.31 12.27 -17.77
C ILE A 198 4.97 13.61 -18.07
N ALA A 199 4.21 14.55 -18.59
CA ALA A 199 4.66 15.91 -18.88
C ALA A 199 3.81 16.93 -18.10
N SER A 200 4.40 18.08 -17.77
CA SER A 200 3.73 19.20 -17.08
C SER A 200 3.09 18.80 -15.74
N GLY A 201 2.09 19.55 -15.28
CA GLY A 201 1.41 19.34 -13.99
C GLY A 201 2.12 19.95 -12.78
N THR A 202 1.39 20.04 -11.67
CA THR A 202 1.90 20.49 -10.36
C THR A 202 2.30 19.27 -9.56
N VAL A 203 3.57 19.20 -9.11
CA VAL A 203 4.02 18.16 -8.17
C VAL A 203 3.31 18.37 -6.83
N GLU A 204 2.54 17.37 -6.42
CA GLU A 204 1.78 17.41 -5.17
C GLU A 204 2.55 16.78 -4.01
N ASP A 205 3.35 15.75 -4.32
CA ASP A 205 4.18 15.03 -3.37
C ASP A 205 5.32 14.32 -4.09
N MET A 206 6.46 14.24 -3.41
CA MET A 206 7.64 13.49 -3.83
C MET A 206 8.33 12.95 -2.58
N THR A 207 8.22 11.64 -2.36
CA THR A 207 8.68 11.03 -1.12
C THR A 207 9.40 9.71 -1.41
N THR A 208 10.44 9.40 -0.63
CA THR A 208 11.04 8.06 -0.60
C THR A 208 10.54 7.33 0.63
N LEU A 209 10.09 6.09 0.48
CA LEU A 209 9.60 5.24 1.56
C LEU A 209 10.31 3.88 1.50
N GLY A 210 10.56 3.26 2.65
CA GLY A 210 11.09 1.91 2.71
C GLY A 210 10.34 1.03 3.70
N MET A 211 10.30 -0.26 3.40
CA MET A 211 9.71 -1.29 4.26
C MET A 211 10.77 -1.87 5.20
N ASP A 212 10.44 -1.96 6.48
CA ASP A 212 11.22 -2.65 7.51
C ASP A 212 10.90 -4.16 7.53
N ILE A 213 11.69 -4.95 8.26
CA ILE A 213 11.55 -6.42 8.33
C ILE A 213 10.25 -6.89 8.97
N ASP A 214 9.53 -6.02 9.67
CA ASP A 214 8.20 -6.28 10.24
C ASP A 214 7.05 -5.94 9.26
N GLY A 215 7.40 -5.41 8.08
CA GLY A 215 6.48 -4.95 7.05
C GLY A 215 5.95 -3.53 7.24
N SER A 216 6.40 -2.79 8.27
CA SER A 216 6.05 -1.38 8.42
C SER A 216 6.77 -0.52 7.37
N VAL A 217 6.05 0.43 6.78
CA VAL A 217 6.60 1.36 5.79
C VAL A 217 6.91 2.70 6.48
N LYS A 218 8.11 3.22 6.27
CA LYS A 218 8.63 4.43 6.91
C LYS A 218 9.23 5.37 5.86
N VAL A 219 9.06 6.67 6.07
CA VAL A 219 9.64 7.69 5.18
C VAL A 219 11.16 7.69 5.30
N GLY A 220 11.86 7.66 4.16
CA GLY A 220 13.31 7.70 4.05
C GLY A 220 14.03 6.46 4.60
N PHE A 221 13.30 5.42 4.97
CA PHE A 221 13.90 4.20 5.52
C PHE A 221 14.48 3.33 4.41
N LYS A 222 15.57 2.62 4.74
CA LYS A 222 16.12 1.52 3.96
C LYS A 222 16.93 0.64 4.91
N ILE A 223 17.03 -0.64 4.59
CA ILE A 223 17.99 -1.52 5.27
C ILE A 223 19.35 -1.30 4.60
N ASP A 224 20.41 -1.16 5.39
CA ASP A 224 21.75 -1.03 4.83
C ASP A 224 22.14 -2.32 4.11
N ALA A 225 22.83 -2.19 2.97
CA ALA A 225 23.25 -3.32 2.14
C ALA A 225 24.31 -4.19 2.84
N ASP A 226 25.00 -3.66 3.85
CA ASP A 226 25.99 -4.40 4.64
C ASP A 226 25.37 -5.29 5.74
N ILE A 227 24.10 -5.07 6.07
CA ILE A 227 23.37 -5.85 7.08
C ILE A 227 23.10 -7.26 6.53
N LYS A 228 23.62 -8.26 7.24
CA LYS A 228 23.42 -9.68 6.91
C LYS A 228 22.08 -10.17 7.43
N LEU A 229 21.06 -10.12 6.59
CA LEU A 229 19.77 -10.72 6.88
C LEU A 229 19.80 -12.26 6.70
N ASP A 230 18.98 -12.97 7.46
CA ASP A 230 18.75 -14.41 7.31
C ASP A 230 17.24 -14.71 7.32
N ILE A 231 16.89 -15.91 6.86
CA ILE A 231 15.53 -16.43 6.81
C ILE A 231 15.45 -17.66 7.73
N SER A 232 14.44 -17.67 8.60
CA SER A 232 14.09 -18.76 9.50
C SER A 232 12.62 -19.12 9.30
N GLY A 233 12.36 -20.16 8.52
CA GLY A 233 11.01 -20.42 8.00
C GLY A 233 10.54 -19.27 7.11
N ASP A 234 9.42 -18.64 7.47
CA ASP A 234 8.88 -17.46 6.77
C ASP A 234 9.26 -16.13 7.47
N THR A 235 10.12 -16.17 8.49
CA THR A 235 10.51 -14.98 9.27
C THR A 235 11.88 -14.47 8.83
N ILE A 236 11.98 -13.15 8.65
CA ILE A 236 13.23 -12.44 8.36
C ILE A 236 13.91 -12.05 9.68
N LEU A 237 15.21 -12.34 9.80
CA LEU A 237 16.00 -12.08 11.00
C LEU A 237 17.15 -11.10 10.75
N PHE A 238 17.40 -10.23 11.73
CA PHE A 238 18.66 -9.51 11.83
C PHE A 238 19.77 -10.41 12.38
N PRO A 239 21.03 -10.16 11.99
CA PRO A 239 22.16 -10.96 12.45
C PRO A 239 22.30 -10.85 13.97
N GLY A 240 22.52 -11.98 14.65
CA GLY A 240 22.66 -12.06 16.11
C GLY A 240 21.35 -12.24 16.87
N ARG A 241 20.19 -12.22 16.21
CA ARG A 241 18.91 -12.63 16.80
C ARG A 241 18.72 -14.13 16.56
N THR A 242 19.15 -14.96 17.50
CA THR A 242 18.76 -16.37 17.51
C THR A 242 17.33 -16.48 18.03
N ASP A 243 16.45 -17.12 17.26
CA ASP A 243 15.05 -17.40 17.61
C ASP A 243 14.93 -18.40 18.77
N GLY A 244 15.46 -18.04 19.93
CA GLY A 244 15.16 -18.70 21.19
C GLY A 244 13.97 -17.98 21.82
N ALA A 245 12.75 -18.40 21.47
CA ALA A 245 11.49 -18.12 22.17
C ALA A 245 11.50 -16.84 23.04
N ALA A 246 11.43 -15.65 22.42
CA ALA A 246 11.41 -14.38 23.14
C ALA A 246 10.13 -13.61 22.87
N THR A 247 9.28 -13.62 23.89
CA THR A 247 8.32 -12.57 24.23
C THR A 247 8.84 -11.18 23.84
N SER A 248 7.95 -10.36 23.28
CA SER A 248 8.20 -9.06 22.64
C SER A 248 8.82 -7.95 23.53
N SER A 249 9.41 -8.24 24.69
CA SER A 249 9.97 -7.21 25.58
C SER A 249 11.49 -6.97 25.46
N THR A 250 12.24 -7.81 24.74
CA THR A 250 13.72 -7.72 24.72
C THR A 250 14.30 -6.86 23.57
N ILE A 251 13.46 -6.22 22.76
CA ILE A 251 13.95 -5.31 21.70
C ILE A 251 14.52 -4.01 22.29
N ILE A 252 14.13 -3.64 23.52
CA ILE A 252 14.60 -2.40 24.14
C ILE A 252 16.02 -2.51 24.72
N LYS A 253 16.50 -3.70 25.12
CA LYS A 253 17.83 -3.82 25.77
C LYS A 253 19.02 -3.79 24.80
N GLY A 254 18.89 -4.32 23.58
CA GLY A 254 20.04 -4.43 22.67
C GLY A 254 20.49 -3.12 22.01
N VAL A 255 19.56 -2.17 21.81
CA VAL A 255 19.86 -0.85 21.22
C VAL A 255 20.30 0.16 22.28
N LEU A 256 19.92 -0.03 23.55
CA LEU A 256 20.33 0.85 24.66
C LEU A 256 21.73 0.54 25.22
N ASP A 257 22.28 -0.66 25.02
CA ASP A 257 23.53 -1.10 25.67
C ASP A 257 24.82 -0.63 24.97
N SER A 258 24.72 0.03 23.81
CA SER A 258 25.91 0.47 23.05
C SER A 258 26.08 1.98 22.92
N SER A 259 25.21 2.81 23.52
CA SER A 259 25.27 4.26 23.30
C SER A 259 24.88 5.15 24.50
N ILE A 260 24.48 4.58 25.64
CA ILE A 260 24.19 5.40 26.82
C ILE A 260 25.04 4.93 27.99
N ASP A 261 26.24 5.50 28.07
CA ASP A 261 27.04 5.53 29.28
C ASP A 261 26.39 6.58 30.22
N VAL A 262 25.23 6.26 30.82
CA VAL A 262 24.71 7.09 31.94
C VAL A 262 25.66 6.83 33.10
N LYS A 263 26.65 7.72 33.26
CA LYS A 263 27.28 7.91 34.57
C LYS A 263 26.21 8.41 35.52
N ILE A 264 25.57 7.48 36.24
CA ILE A 264 24.84 7.81 37.45
C ILE A 264 25.90 8.08 38.50
N ASP A 265 26.32 9.35 38.57
CA ASP A 265 27.28 9.83 39.56
C ASP A 265 26.57 9.85 40.92
N GLY A 266 26.70 8.76 41.68
CA GLY A 266 26.74 8.67 43.15
C GLY A 266 25.69 9.34 44.06
N ALA A 267 24.64 10.00 43.57
CA ALA A 267 23.81 10.88 44.40
C ALA A 267 22.40 10.37 44.74
N VAL A 268 22.11 9.07 44.61
CA VAL A 268 20.74 8.54 44.82
C VAL A 268 20.65 7.44 45.89
N GLU A 269 21.73 7.16 46.63
CA GLU A 269 21.66 6.21 47.76
C GLU A 269 21.19 6.85 49.08
N GLU A 270 21.08 8.18 49.18
CA GLU A 270 20.69 8.85 50.44
C GLU A 270 19.18 9.16 50.58
N ALA A 271 18.36 8.81 49.58
CA ALA A 271 16.94 9.19 49.58
C ALA A 271 15.94 8.07 49.98
N VAL A 272 16.41 6.84 50.21
CA VAL A 272 15.51 5.70 50.49
C VAL A 272 15.46 5.31 51.97
N ASP A 273 16.41 5.75 52.80
CA ASP A 273 16.44 5.40 54.24
C ASP A 273 15.58 6.34 55.13
N GLY A 274 14.89 7.31 54.53
CA GLY A 274 14.11 8.33 55.24
C GLY A 274 12.60 8.07 55.39
N ILE A 275 12.04 7.00 54.78
CA ILE A 275 10.57 6.77 54.73
C ILE A 275 10.14 5.57 55.62
N ILE A 276 10.88 5.28 56.69
CA ILE A 276 10.37 4.42 57.78
C ILE A 276 10.72 5.05 59.12
N LYS A 277 9.96 6.07 59.50
CA LYS A 277 9.68 6.49 60.88
C LYS A 277 8.77 7.71 60.82
N TYR A 278 7.46 7.50 60.89
CA TYR A 278 6.46 8.21 61.70
C TYR A 278 5.10 7.55 61.49
#